data_AF-A0A925U4T7-F1
#
_entry.id   AF-A0A925U4T7-F1
#
_cell.length_a   1.000
_cell.length_b   1.000
_cell.length_c   1.000
_cell.angle_alpha   90.00
_cell.angle_beta   90.00
_cell.angle_gamma   90.00
#
_symmetry.space_group_name_H-M   'P 1'
#
loop_
_entity.id
_entity.type
_entity.pdbx_description
1 polymer ?
#
loop_
_entity_poly.entity_id
_entity_poly.type
_entity_poly.pdbx_seq_one_letter_code
_entity_poly.pdbx_strand_id
1 'polypeptide(L)'
;MRHFLGLTGVIAASILLLVSAAMNWKFGYSLGKSEFESQLYGAASAAADCFKALLPFFIFAALRNKSWSQAFGGVLLFVVCFAYSFSSSLGFAALNRADTTGARAINAESYQELRTDLARSRERLAKMGDPRPAGTVQGDIDALKQNSRWASSAECTNATVQQSMSYCESYHKLRSELAVSAEANKLETHISDVNLKLSRVPTDAAVKDADPQSQLLAQLSGLSTEEVQTGLTVLIAFLVELGASTGFYVAFSFWGIQDRVH
;
A
#
# COMPACT_ATOMS: atom_id res chain seq x y z
N MET A 1 -44.09 2.10 -2.94
CA MET A 1 -42.88 2.72 -3.52
C MET A 1 -42.36 3.91 -2.70
N ARG A 2 -43.18 4.89 -2.30
CA ARG A 2 -42.73 6.10 -1.57
C ARG A 2 -42.16 5.82 -0.16
N HIS A 3 -42.85 5.02 0.66
CA HIS A 3 -42.32 4.59 1.96
C HIS A 3 -41.07 3.72 1.84
N PHE A 4 -40.96 2.94 0.77
CA PHE A 4 -39.77 2.14 0.49
C PHE A 4 -38.56 3.04 0.17
N LEU A 5 -38.72 4.03 -0.71
CA LEU A 5 -37.68 5.01 -1.03
C LEU A 5 -37.26 5.85 0.18
N GLY A 6 -38.24 6.30 1.00
CA GLY A 6 -37.96 7.00 2.24
C GLY A 6 -37.18 6.15 3.24
N LEU A 7 -37.58 4.89 3.44
CA LEU A 7 -36.88 3.95 4.33
C LEU A 7 -35.45 3.68 3.86
N THR A 8 -35.24 3.43 2.56
CA THR A 8 -33.89 3.24 2.01
C THR A 8 -33.04 4.49 2.16
N GLY A 9 -33.62 5.68 2.00
CA GLY A 9 -32.93 6.95 2.20
C GLY A 9 -32.48 7.16 3.65
N VAL A 10 -33.35 6.85 4.62
CA VAL A 10 -33.03 6.94 6.06
C VAL A 10 -31.93 5.96 6.43
N ILE A 11 -31.96 4.73 5.91
CA ILE A 11 -30.89 3.75 6.13
C ILE A 11 -29.56 4.26 5.58
N ALA A 12 -29.54 4.74 4.33
CA ALA A 12 -28.32 5.27 3.71
C ALA A 12 -27.77 6.49 4.47
N ALA A 13 -28.63 7.43 4.87
CA ALA A 13 -28.25 8.59 5.67
C ALA A 13 -27.70 8.19 7.05
N SER A 14 -28.29 7.16 7.68
CA SER A 14 -27.81 6.65 8.97
C SER A 14 -26.42 6.04 8.85
N ILE A 15 -26.15 5.29 7.77
CA ILE A 15 -24.81 4.73 7.51
C ILE A 15 -23.80 5.85 7.29
N LEU A 16 -24.13 6.86 6.47
CA LEU A 16 -23.24 7.99 6.22
C LEU A 16 -22.95 8.78 7.49
N LEU A 17 -23.96 9.01 8.34
CA LEU A 17 -23.76 9.67 9.64
C LEU A 17 -22.87 8.84 10.57
N LEU A 18 -23.08 7.53 10.67
CA LEU A 18 -22.25 6.66 11.51
C LEU A 18 -20.79 6.65 11.04
N VAL A 19 -20.56 6.60 9.73
CA VAL A 19 -19.21 6.64 9.15
C VAL A 19 -18.55 8.01 9.41
N SER A 20 -19.26 9.11 9.17
CA SER A 20 -18.77 10.48 9.43
C SER A 20 -18.45 10.68 10.91
N ALA A 21 -19.34 10.24 11.82
CA ALA A 21 -19.11 10.29 13.26
C ALA A 21 -17.89 9.47 13.70
N ALA A 22 -17.68 8.28 13.12
CA ALA A 22 -16.51 7.45 13.41
C ALA A 22 -15.20 8.10 12.91
N MET A 23 -15.22 8.71 11.72
CA MET A 23 -14.07 9.45 11.17
C MET A 23 -13.73 10.67 12.05
N ASN A 24 -14.75 11.43 12.46
CA ASN A 24 -14.59 12.57 13.36
C ASN A 24 -14.16 12.17 14.77
N TRP A 25 -14.65 11.04 15.29
CA TRP A 25 -14.14 10.49 16.54
C TRP A 25 -12.65 10.21 16.43
N LYS A 26 -12.20 9.52 15.37
CA LYS A 26 -10.78 9.17 15.19
C LYS A 26 -9.90 10.42 15.10
N PHE A 27 -10.35 11.45 14.37
CA PHE A 27 -9.65 12.72 14.29
C PHE A 27 -9.60 13.42 15.65
N GLY A 28 -10.75 13.59 16.33
CA GLY A 28 -10.81 14.19 17.66
C GLY A 28 -9.94 13.44 18.67
N TYR A 29 -9.97 12.11 18.63
CA TYR A 29 -9.13 11.25 19.47
C TYR A 29 -7.64 11.51 19.26
N SER A 30 -7.20 11.76 18.03
CA SER A 30 -5.79 12.06 17.73
C SER A 30 -5.28 13.40 18.27
N LEU A 31 -6.18 14.31 18.71
CA LEU A 31 -5.82 15.62 19.25
C LEU A 31 -5.47 15.60 20.74
N GLY A 32 -5.89 14.55 21.47
CA GLY A 32 -5.64 14.44 22.90
C GLY A 32 -4.18 14.08 23.21
N LYS A 33 -3.63 14.64 24.29
CA LYS A 33 -2.28 14.27 24.77
C LYS A 33 -2.31 13.16 25.81
N SER A 34 -3.42 13.05 26.53
CA SER A 34 -3.73 11.92 27.41
C SER A 34 -4.87 11.08 26.86
N GLU A 35 -5.01 9.84 27.36
CA GLU A 35 -6.13 8.96 26.97
C GLU A 35 -7.49 9.60 27.26
N PHE A 36 -7.63 10.23 28.43
CA PHE A 36 -8.86 10.92 28.81
C PHE A 36 -9.19 12.10 27.89
N GLU A 37 -8.20 12.95 27.56
CA GLU A 37 -8.39 14.05 26.60
C GLU A 37 -8.76 13.53 25.21
N SER A 38 -8.16 12.42 24.77
CA SER A 38 -8.44 11.80 23.47
C SER A 38 -9.88 11.32 23.40
N GLN A 39 -10.37 10.63 24.44
CA GLN A 39 -11.77 10.22 24.52
C GLN A 39 -12.71 11.43 24.55
N LEU A 40 -12.35 12.50 25.27
CA LEU A 40 -13.17 13.71 25.36
C LEU A 40 -13.30 14.44 24.02
N TYR A 41 -12.19 14.66 23.32
CA TYR A 41 -12.21 15.29 21.99
C TYR A 41 -12.88 14.40 20.95
N GLY A 42 -12.67 13.08 21.00
CA GLY A 42 -13.36 12.11 20.14
C GLY A 42 -14.88 12.17 20.32
N ALA A 43 -15.35 12.14 21.58
CA ALA A 43 -16.77 12.21 21.92
C ALA A 43 -17.40 13.54 21.53
N ALA A 44 -16.72 14.66 21.79
CA ALA A 44 -17.18 15.99 21.38
C ALA A 44 -17.31 16.09 19.86
N SER A 45 -16.35 15.54 19.11
CA SER A 45 -16.36 15.55 17.64
C SER A 45 -17.49 14.71 17.05
N ALA A 46 -17.73 13.51 17.59
CA ALA A 46 -18.86 12.68 17.17
C ALA A 46 -20.21 13.32 17.52
N ALA A 47 -20.33 13.93 18.69
CA ALA A 47 -21.55 14.64 19.08
C ALA A 47 -21.83 15.86 18.19
N ALA A 48 -20.80 16.64 17.86
CA ALA A 48 -20.90 17.75 16.91
C ALA A 48 -21.37 17.27 15.53
N ASP A 49 -20.93 16.08 15.12
CA ASP A 49 -21.33 15.48 13.84
C ASP A 49 -22.81 15.05 13.81
N CYS A 50 -23.28 14.41 14.88
CA CYS A 50 -24.71 14.13 15.06
C CYS A 50 -25.54 15.41 15.08
N PHE A 51 -25.03 16.46 15.72
CA PHE A 51 -25.71 17.74 15.78
C PHE A 51 -25.79 18.42 14.41
N LYS A 52 -24.72 18.37 13.62
CA LYS A 52 -24.66 18.85 12.23
C LYS A 52 -25.79 18.26 11.37
N ALA A 53 -26.09 16.98 11.52
CA ALA A 53 -27.19 16.31 10.79
C ALA A 53 -28.59 16.84 11.15
N LEU A 54 -28.76 17.40 12.36
CA LEU A 54 -30.03 17.97 12.82
C LEU A 54 -30.21 19.45 12.43
N LEU A 55 -29.11 20.17 12.19
CA LEU A 55 -29.14 21.60 11.90
C LEU A 55 -30.00 22.00 10.69
N PRO A 56 -30.05 21.26 9.56
CA PRO A 56 -30.96 21.61 8.46
C PRO A 56 -32.43 21.69 8.87
N PHE A 57 -32.88 20.82 9.79
CA PHE A 57 -34.25 20.86 10.32
C PHE A 57 -34.49 22.10 11.16
N PHE A 58 -33.54 22.45 12.04
CA PHE A 58 -33.65 23.64 12.89
C PHE A 58 -33.56 24.94 12.10
N ILE A 59 -32.67 25.01 11.11
CA ILE A 59 -32.55 26.16 10.20
C ILE A 59 -33.86 26.36 9.44
N PHE A 60 -34.40 25.29 8.85
CA PHE A 60 -35.65 25.38 8.10
C PHE A 60 -36.85 25.75 9.00
N ALA A 61 -36.92 25.19 10.21
CA ALA A 61 -37.95 25.54 11.19
C ALA A 61 -37.85 27.01 11.62
N ALA A 62 -36.63 27.52 11.88
CA ALA A 62 -36.40 28.92 12.24
C ALA A 62 -36.78 29.88 11.09
N LEU A 63 -36.45 29.53 9.85
CA LEU A 63 -36.85 30.29 8.66
C LEU A 63 -38.37 30.34 8.50
N ARG A 64 -39.07 29.20 8.69
CA ARG A 64 -40.53 29.15 8.64
C ARG A 64 -41.19 30.01 9.71
N ASN A 65 -40.61 30.06 10.91
CA ASN A 65 -41.10 30.85 12.03
C ASN A 65 -40.69 32.33 11.98
N LYS A 66 -39.98 32.76 10.92
CA LYS A 66 -39.41 34.12 10.75
C LYS A 66 -38.45 34.53 11.88
N SER A 67 -37.85 33.55 12.57
CA SER A 67 -36.86 33.76 13.63
C SER A 67 -35.46 33.91 13.03
N TRP A 68 -35.20 35.05 12.37
CA TRP A 68 -33.99 35.29 11.59
C TRP A 68 -32.68 35.15 12.37
N SER A 69 -32.66 35.55 13.65
CA SER A 69 -31.47 35.41 14.51
C SER A 69 -31.10 33.94 14.76
N GLN A 70 -32.09 33.09 14.98
CA GLN A 70 -31.90 31.65 15.17
C GLN A 70 -31.48 30.97 13.87
N ALA A 71 -32.08 31.37 12.74
CA ALA A 71 -31.69 30.86 11.43
C ALA A 71 -30.23 31.20 11.11
N PHE A 72 -29.81 32.44 11.38
CA PHE A 72 -28.42 32.88 11.20
C PHE A 72 -27.46 32.09 12.09
N GLY A 73 -27.77 31.95 13.39
CA GLY A 73 -26.96 31.16 14.32
C GLY A 73 -26.85 29.69 13.91
N GLY A 74 -27.95 29.09 13.44
CA GLY A 74 -27.97 27.72 12.93
C GLY A 74 -27.12 27.53 11.68
N VAL A 75 -27.17 28.47 10.73
CA VAL A 75 -26.32 28.45 9.53
C VAL A 75 -24.84 28.58 9.88
N LEU A 76 -24.49 29.53 10.77
CA LEU A 76 -23.10 29.71 11.21
C LEU A 76 -22.57 28.43 11.86
N LEU A 77 -23.35 27.84 12.75
CA LEU A 77 -22.99 26.62 13.45
C LEU A 77 -22.88 25.43 12.49
N PHE A 78 -23.77 25.35 11.49
CA PHE A 78 -23.71 24.34 10.44
C PHE A 78 -22.43 24.45 9.63
N VAL A 79 -22.05 25.66 9.22
CA VAL A 79 -20.81 25.90 8.46
C VAL A 79 -19.58 25.48 9.28
N VAL A 80 -19.53 25.83 10.57
CA VAL A 80 -18.41 25.46 11.45
C VAL A 80 -18.33 23.95 11.63
N CYS A 81 -19.43 23.28 11.97
CA CYS A 81 -19.46 21.83 12.13
C CYS A 81 -19.14 21.12 10.80
N PHE A 82 -19.70 21.57 9.68
CA PHE A 82 -19.43 21.02 8.36
C PHE A 82 -17.95 21.18 7.98
N ALA A 83 -17.37 22.37 8.14
CA ALA A 83 -15.97 22.62 7.81
C ALA A 83 -15.02 21.77 8.66
N TYR A 84 -15.32 21.63 9.96
CA TYR A 84 -14.56 20.78 10.86
C TYR A 84 -14.65 19.30 10.43
N SER A 85 -15.86 18.77 10.26
CA SER A 85 -16.06 17.38 9.85
C SER A 85 -15.47 17.09 8.46
N PHE A 86 -15.58 18.05 7.53
CA PHE A 86 -14.95 17.98 6.20
C PHE A 86 -13.42 17.94 6.26
N SER A 87 -12.79 18.77 7.08
CA SER A 87 -11.34 18.73 7.28
C SER A 87 -10.88 17.39 7.85
N SER A 88 -11.63 16.86 8.83
CA SER A 88 -11.37 15.55 9.43
C SER A 88 -11.52 14.41 8.42
N SER A 89 -12.61 14.41 7.64
CA SER A 89 -12.85 13.42 6.59
C SER A 89 -11.80 13.48 5.48
N LEU A 90 -11.39 14.69 5.09
CA LEU A 90 -10.33 14.89 4.11
C LEU A 90 -9.00 14.32 4.62
N GLY A 91 -8.63 14.60 5.87
CA GLY A 91 -7.43 14.06 6.50
C GLY A 91 -7.45 12.53 6.58
N PHE A 92 -8.58 11.94 6.98
CA PHE A 92 -8.73 10.48 7.00
C PHE A 92 -8.59 9.86 5.61
N ALA A 93 -9.25 10.42 4.60
CA ALA A 93 -9.18 9.92 3.24
C ALA A 93 -7.76 10.08 2.66
N ALA A 94 -7.11 11.21 2.92
CA ALA A 94 -5.75 11.48 2.47
C ALA A 94 -4.73 10.50 3.08
N LEU A 95 -4.79 10.28 4.40
CA LEU A 95 -3.90 9.36 5.09
C LEU A 95 -4.07 7.91 4.63
N ASN A 96 -5.31 7.42 4.54
CA ASN A 96 -5.54 6.05 4.07
C ASN A 96 -5.10 5.88 2.61
N ARG A 97 -5.30 6.89 1.76
CA ARG A 97 -4.80 6.84 0.39
C ARG A 97 -3.28 6.84 0.37
N ALA A 98 -2.64 7.75 1.08
CA ALA A 98 -1.18 7.82 1.16
C ALA A 98 -0.57 6.49 1.64
N ASP A 99 -1.09 5.91 2.72
CA ASP A 99 -0.63 4.64 3.28
C ASP A 99 -0.80 3.48 2.28
N THR A 100 -1.98 3.39 1.64
CA THR A 100 -2.24 2.32 0.67
C THR A 100 -1.42 2.48 -0.61
N THR A 101 -1.25 3.71 -1.12
CA THR A 101 -0.39 3.98 -2.28
C THR A 101 1.08 3.77 -1.96
N GLY A 102 1.53 4.16 -0.76
CA GLY A 102 2.91 3.97 -0.30
C GLY A 102 3.25 2.49 -0.14
N ALA A 103 2.38 1.71 0.50
CA ALA A 103 2.54 0.27 0.62
C ALA A 103 2.59 -0.42 -0.76
N ARG A 104 1.73 0.01 -1.70
CA ARG A 104 1.76 -0.50 -3.08
C ARG A 104 3.04 -0.12 -3.82
N ALA A 105 3.53 1.10 -3.66
CA ALA A 105 4.77 1.55 -4.27
C ALA A 105 5.98 0.75 -3.77
N ILE A 106 6.10 0.55 -2.45
CA ILE A 106 7.15 -0.27 -1.83
C ILE A 106 7.10 -1.72 -2.33
N ASN A 107 5.89 -2.30 -2.42
CA ASN A 107 5.69 -3.65 -2.92
C ASN A 107 6.06 -3.77 -4.42
N ALA A 108 5.69 -2.79 -5.23
CA ALA A 108 6.05 -2.76 -6.64
C ALA A 108 7.55 -2.57 -6.85
N GLU A 109 8.19 -1.70 -6.07
CA GLU A 109 9.65 -1.47 -6.12
C GLU A 109 10.42 -2.73 -5.73
N SER A 110 10.08 -3.36 -4.60
CA SER A 110 10.71 -4.61 -4.16
C SER A 110 10.51 -5.75 -5.18
N TYR A 111 9.34 -5.83 -5.83
CA TYR A 111 9.11 -6.77 -6.91
C TYR A 111 10.03 -6.52 -8.13
N GLN A 112 10.17 -5.26 -8.55
CA GLN A 112 11.07 -4.88 -9.64
C GLN A 112 12.54 -5.12 -9.29
N GLU A 113 12.94 -4.86 -8.05
CA GLU A 113 14.29 -5.11 -7.57
C GLU A 113 14.62 -6.61 -7.62
N LEU A 114 13.74 -7.47 -7.10
CA LEU A 114 13.89 -8.93 -7.16
C LEU A 114 13.95 -9.44 -8.62
N ARG A 115 13.12 -8.89 -9.52
CA ARG A 115 13.18 -9.21 -10.96
C ARG A 115 14.52 -8.83 -11.57
N THR A 116 15.02 -7.65 -11.23
CA THR A 116 16.30 -7.12 -11.73
C THR A 116 17.48 -7.91 -11.17
N ASP A 117 17.42 -8.33 -9.90
CA ASP A 117 18.44 -9.18 -9.28
C ASP A 117 18.46 -10.59 -9.88
N LEU A 118 17.29 -11.18 -10.12
CA LEU A 118 17.16 -12.46 -10.82
C LEU A 118 17.77 -12.37 -12.23
N ALA A 119 17.46 -11.32 -12.99
CA ALA A 119 18.00 -11.14 -14.34
C ALA A 119 19.52 -11.00 -14.33
N ARG A 120 20.07 -10.20 -13.41
CA ARG A 120 21.53 -10.03 -13.22
C ARG A 120 22.20 -11.34 -12.83
N SER A 121 21.61 -12.10 -11.92
CA SER A 121 22.15 -13.38 -11.45
C SER A 121 22.15 -14.43 -12.58
N ARG A 122 21.09 -14.50 -13.38
CA ARG A 122 21.03 -15.35 -14.56
C ARG A 122 22.05 -14.96 -15.62
N GLU A 123 22.25 -13.66 -15.86
CA GLU A 123 23.25 -13.18 -16.82
C GLU A 123 24.67 -13.54 -16.37
N ARG A 124 24.99 -13.40 -15.07
CA ARG A 124 26.29 -13.82 -14.52
C ARG A 124 26.52 -15.33 -14.68
N LEU A 125 25.50 -16.15 -14.40
CA LEU A 125 25.59 -17.60 -14.59
C LEU A 125 25.81 -17.94 -16.07
N ALA A 126 25.08 -17.30 -16.98
CA ALA A 126 25.25 -17.50 -18.42
C ALA A 126 26.66 -17.15 -18.93
N LYS A 127 27.31 -16.13 -18.36
CA LYS A 127 28.70 -15.76 -18.69
C LYS A 127 29.74 -16.78 -18.22
N MET A 128 29.43 -17.57 -17.19
CA MET A 128 30.33 -18.62 -16.68
C MET A 128 30.31 -19.89 -17.54
N GLY A 129 29.31 -20.04 -18.42
CA GLY A 129 29.11 -21.26 -19.21
C GLY A 129 28.52 -22.40 -18.39
N ASP A 130 28.76 -23.64 -18.83
CA ASP A 130 28.31 -24.87 -18.16
C ASP A 130 29.50 -25.56 -17.48
N PRO A 131 29.88 -25.15 -16.25
CA PRO A 131 31.02 -25.74 -15.55
C PRO A 131 30.70 -27.17 -15.11
N ARG A 132 31.71 -28.04 -15.12
CA ARG A 132 31.56 -29.42 -14.65
C ARG A 132 31.11 -29.42 -13.17
N PRO A 133 30.28 -30.38 -12.74
CA PRO A 133 29.82 -30.44 -11.35
C PRO A 133 31.00 -30.46 -10.38
N ALA A 134 30.93 -29.63 -9.33
CA ALA A 134 32.02 -29.48 -8.36
C ALA A 134 32.46 -30.82 -7.74
N GLY A 135 31.53 -31.76 -7.54
CA GLY A 135 31.83 -33.11 -7.05
C GLY A 135 32.69 -33.94 -8.03
N THR A 136 32.50 -33.77 -9.34
CA THR A 136 33.30 -34.46 -10.36
C THR A 136 34.72 -33.88 -10.40
N VAL A 137 34.85 -32.55 -10.38
CA VAL A 137 36.17 -31.87 -10.38
C VAL A 137 36.94 -32.17 -9.09
N GLN A 138 36.25 -32.21 -7.95
CA GLN A 138 36.85 -32.60 -6.67
C GLN A 138 37.34 -34.06 -6.70
N GLY A 139 36.57 -34.96 -7.32
CA GLY A 139 36.99 -36.35 -7.56
C GLY A 139 38.27 -36.44 -8.39
N ASP A 140 38.39 -35.64 -9.47
CA ASP A 140 39.60 -35.58 -10.30
C ASP A 140 40.81 -35.03 -9.51
N ILE A 141 40.59 -34.02 -8.67
CA ILE A 141 41.62 -33.47 -7.77
C ILE A 141 42.10 -34.54 -6.79
N ASP A 142 41.17 -35.27 -6.17
CA ASP A 142 41.52 -36.29 -5.18
C ASP A 142 42.21 -37.50 -5.85
N ALA A 143 41.88 -37.82 -7.10
CA ALA A 143 42.62 -38.78 -7.91
C ALA A 143 44.05 -38.32 -8.22
N LEU A 144 44.27 -37.04 -8.52
CA LEU A 144 45.63 -36.50 -8.71
C LEU A 144 46.47 -36.65 -7.44
N LYS A 145 45.92 -36.35 -6.26
CA LYS A 145 46.63 -36.47 -4.97
C LYS A 145 47.15 -37.89 -4.67
N GLN A 146 46.59 -38.93 -5.30
CA GLN A 146 47.05 -40.31 -5.16
C GLN A 146 48.31 -40.62 -5.99
N ASN A 147 48.72 -39.73 -6.89
CA ASN A 147 49.92 -39.92 -7.71
C ASN A 147 51.21 -39.76 -6.88
N SER A 148 52.24 -40.56 -7.15
CA SER A 148 53.53 -40.44 -6.45
C SER A 148 54.19 -39.05 -6.61
N ARG A 149 53.88 -38.35 -7.70
CA ARG A 149 54.34 -36.98 -7.97
C ARG A 149 53.76 -35.94 -7.01
N TRP A 150 52.64 -36.22 -6.35
CA TRP A 150 52.06 -35.36 -5.33
C TRP A 150 52.99 -35.22 -4.11
N ALA A 151 53.44 -36.36 -3.58
CA ALA A 151 54.39 -36.39 -2.47
C ALA A 151 55.78 -35.84 -2.88
N SER A 152 56.26 -36.18 -4.08
CA SER A 152 57.60 -35.75 -4.54
C SER A 152 57.70 -34.25 -4.87
N SER A 153 56.57 -33.57 -5.10
CA SER A 153 56.51 -32.12 -5.33
C SER A 153 56.16 -31.32 -4.07
N ALA A 154 56.08 -32.00 -2.91
CA ALA A 154 55.60 -31.44 -1.66
C ALA A 154 54.26 -30.69 -1.84
N GLU A 155 53.25 -31.39 -2.39
CA GLU A 155 51.92 -30.82 -2.63
C GLU A 155 51.95 -29.60 -3.57
N CYS A 156 52.79 -29.67 -4.60
CA CYS A 156 53.02 -28.58 -5.54
C CYS A 156 53.60 -27.29 -4.95
N THR A 157 54.21 -27.34 -3.76
CA THR A 157 54.93 -26.20 -3.19
C THR A 157 56.39 -26.12 -3.65
N ASN A 158 56.98 -27.24 -4.10
CA ASN A 158 58.37 -27.30 -4.54
C ASN A 158 58.54 -28.20 -5.78
N ALA A 159 58.03 -27.73 -6.94
CA ALA A 159 58.16 -28.41 -8.22
C ALA A 159 59.31 -27.81 -9.05
N THR A 160 60.49 -28.44 -9.02
CA THR A 160 61.70 -27.97 -9.74
C THR A 160 62.01 -28.72 -11.04
N VAL A 161 61.44 -29.92 -11.22
CA VAL A 161 61.64 -30.76 -12.41
C VAL A 161 60.45 -30.61 -13.36
N GLN A 162 60.70 -30.57 -14.67
CA GLN A 162 59.69 -30.28 -15.70
C GLN A 162 58.44 -31.18 -15.62
N GLN A 163 58.61 -32.47 -15.31
CA GLN A 163 57.49 -33.42 -15.15
C GLN A 163 56.63 -33.12 -13.90
N SER A 164 57.23 -32.61 -12.82
CA SER A 164 56.51 -32.18 -11.62
C SER A 164 55.80 -30.84 -11.85
N MET A 165 56.42 -29.93 -12.63
CA MET A 165 55.80 -28.66 -13.01
C MET A 165 54.54 -28.88 -13.85
N SER A 166 54.58 -29.72 -14.89
CA SER A 166 53.41 -30.03 -15.73
C SER A 166 52.30 -30.74 -14.95
N TYR A 167 52.68 -31.61 -14.00
CA TYR A 167 51.73 -32.24 -13.09
C TYR A 167 51.02 -31.19 -12.21
N CYS A 168 51.78 -30.28 -11.60
CA CYS A 168 51.22 -29.23 -10.76
C CYS A 168 50.36 -28.22 -11.54
N GLU A 169 50.71 -27.93 -12.79
CA GLU A 169 49.87 -27.12 -13.68
C GLU A 169 48.47 -27.76 -13.86
N SER A 170 48.40 -29.08 -14.07
CA SER A 170 47.11 -29.78 -14.19
C SER A 170 46.27 -29.71 -12.91
N TYR A 171 46.91 -29.82 -11.74
CA TYR A 171 46.26 -29.64 -10.44
C TYR A 171 45.72 -28.22 -10.25
N HIS A 172 46.52 -27.19 -10.58
CA HIS A 172 46.09 -25.80 -10.47
C HIS A 172 44.93 -25.48 -11.44
N LYS A 173 44.92 -26.09 -12.63
CA LYS A 173 43.81 -25.98 -13.59
C LYS A 173 42.51 -26.60 -13.05
N LEU A 174 42.56 -27.79 -12.46
CA LEU A 174 41.37 -28.38 -11.85
C LEU A 174 40.91 -27.59 -10.62
N ARG A 175 41.84 -27.03 -9.84
CA ARG A 175 41.50 -26.17 -8.71
C ARG A 175 40.82 -24.87 -9.14
N SER A 176 41.23 -24.27 -10.26
CA SER A 176 40.53 -23.10 -10.82
C SER A 176 39.16 -23.46 -11.38
N GLU A 177 39.02 -24.61 -12.05
CA GLU A 177 37.74 -25.15 -12.51
C GLU A 177 36.77 -25.43 -11.34
N LEU A 178 37.28 -25.98 -10.24
CA LEU A 178 36.49 -26.20 -9.02
C LEU A 178 35.99 -24.87 -8.43
N ALA A 179 36.83 -23.82 -8.43
CA ALA A 179 36.43 -22.51 -7.96
C ALA A 179 35.30 -21.90 -8.81
N VAL A 180 35.37 -22.05 -10.14
CA VAL A 180 34.29 -21.63 -11.05
C VAL A 180 32.99 -22.40 -10.77
N SER A 181 33.10 -23.72 -10.59
CA SER A 181 31.95 -24.60 -10.31
C SER A 181 31.30 -24.28 -8.97
N ALA A 182 32.11 -23.98 -7.94
CA ALA A 182 31.62 -23.58 -6.63
C ALA A 182 30.88 -22.23 -6.67
N GLU A 183 31.36 -21.28 -7.49
CA GLU A 183 30.69 -20.00 -7.67
C GLU A 183 29.38 -20.13 -8.45
N ALA A 184 29.35 -20.98 -9.49
CA ALA A 184 28.13 -21.29 -10.23
C ALA A 184 27.04 -21.89 -9.32
N ASN A 185 27.39 -22.86 -8.45
CA ASN A 185 26.47 -23.44 -7.48
C ASN A 185 25.88 -22.40 -6.51
N LYS A 186 26.67 -21.41 -6.08
CA LYS A 186 26.16 -20.31 -5.24
C LYS A 186 25.16 -19.45 -6.01
N LEU A 187 25.45 -19.12 -7.27
CA LEU A 187 24.54 -18.36 -8.12
C LEU A 187 23.23 -19.10 -8.36
N GLU A 188 23.27 -20.40 -8.63
CA GLU A 188 22.07 -21.23 -8.79
C GLU A 188 21.23 -21.26 -7.51
N THR A 189 21.88 -21.42 -6.35
CA THR A 189 21.23 -21.37 -5.05
C THR A 189 20.55 -20.01 -4.84
N HIS A 190 21.25 -18.92 -5.15
CA HIS A 190 20.69 -17.55 -5.07
C HIS A 190 19.52 -17.35 -6.03
N ILE A 191 19.63 -17.82 -7.28
CA ILE A 191 18.53 -17.77 -8.27
C ILE A 191 17.30 -18.53 -7.75
N SER A 192 17.50 -19.69 -7.11
CA SER A 192 16.39 -20.47 -6.53
C SER A 192 15.72 -19.72 -5.37
N ASP A 193 16.51 -19.11 -4.47
CA ASP A 193 16.01 -18.31 -3.35
C ASP A 193 15.25 -17.07 -3.82
N VAL A 194 15.79 -16.32 -4.79
CA VAL A 194 15.12 -15.15 -5.36
C VAL A 194 13.83 -15.54 -6.09
N ASN A 195 13.80 -16.69 -6.78
CA ASN A 195 12.56 -17.21 -7.37
C ASN A 195 11.51 -17.56 -6.30
N LEU A 196 11.93 -18.16 -5.18
CA LEU A 196 11.04 -18.44 -4.05
C LEU A 196 10.53 -17.16 -3.38
N LYS A 197 11.35 -16.11 -3.32
CA LYS A 197 10.91 -14.79 -2.85
C LYS A 197 9.89 -14.19 -3.80
N LEU A 198 10.15 -14.22 -5.11
CA LEU A 198 9.23 -13.75 -6.15
C LEU A 198 7.88 -14.48 -6.14
N SER A 199 7.86 -15.79 -5.88
CA SER A 199 6.61 -16.57 -5.82
C SER A 199 5.77 -16.27 -4.57
N ARG A 200 6.38 -15.71 -3.53
CA ARG A 200 5.70 -15.27 -2.30
C ARG A 200 5.18 -13.83 -2.37
N VAL A 201 5.63 -13.04 -3.34
CA VAL A 201 5.15 -11.68 -3.53
C VAL A 201 3.69 -11.73 -4.04
N PRO A 202 2.74 -11.04 -3.39
CA PRO A 202 1.35 -10.99 -3.84
C PRO A 202 1.25 -10.52 -5.31
N THR A 203 0.33 -11.08 -6.08
CA THR A 203 0.07 -10.70 -7.48
C THR A 203 -0.17 -9.20 -7.66
N ASP A 204 -0.71 -8.55 -6.63
CA ASP A 204 -1.04 -7.13 -6.61
C ASP A 204 0.21 -6.24 -6.61
N ALA A 205 1.35 -6.77 -6.16
CA ALA A 205 2.64 -6.11 -6.21
C ALA A 205 3.31 -6.19 -7.60
N ALA A 206 2.81 -7.04 -8.50
CA ALA A 206 3.25 -7.05 -9.89
C ALA A 206 2.68 -5.87 -10.69
N VAL A 207 1.65 -5.20 -10.16
CA VAL A 207 1.12 -3.96 -10.73
C VAL A 207 2.14 -2.86 -10.47
N LYS A 208 2.74 -2.33 -11.55
CA LYS A 208 3.73 -1.24 -11.49
C LYS A 208 3.18 0.04 -10.87
N ASP A 209 1.87 0.22 -10.93
CA ASP A 209 1.21 1.48 -10.63
C ASP A 209 0.55 1.44 -9.25
N ALA A 210 1.03 2.31 -8.36
CA ALA A 210 0.52 2.41 -6.99
C ALA A 210 -0.97 2.84 -6.91
N ASP A 211 -1.44 3.59 -7.93
CA ASP A 211 -2.82 4.08 -8.02
C ASP A 211 -3.34 4.08 -9.49
N PRO A 212 -3.80 2.92 -9.98
CA PRO A 212 -4.26 2.77 -11.37
C PRO A 212 -5.45 3.67 -11.72
N GLN A 213 -6.33 3.96 -10.76
CA GLN A 213 -7.50 4.81 -10.97
C GLN A 213 -7.08 6.24 -11.27
N SER A 214 -6.16 6.79 -10.48
CA SER A 214 -5.68 8.16 -10.68
C SER A 214 -4.89 8.31 -11.97
N GLN A 215 -4.13 7.29 -12.38
CA GLN A 215 -3.42 7.31 -13.65
C GLN A 215 -4.37 7.33 -14.86
N LEU A 216 -5.41 6.49 -14.85
CA LEU A 216 -6.39 6.48 -15.93
C LEU A 216 -7.11 7.83 -16.03
N LEU A 217 -7.53 8.39 -14.90
CA LEU A 217 -8.20 9.69 -14.85
C LEU A 217 -7.26 10.85 -15.23
N ALA A 218 -5.98 10.77 -14.87
CA ALA A 218 -4.96 11.73 -15.31
C ALA A 218 -4.81 11.72 -16.84
N GLN A 219 -4.74 10.52 -17.45
CA GLN A 219 -4.69 10.38 -18.90
C GLN A 219 -5.92 10.95 -19.61
N LEU A 220 -7.11 10.78 -19.03
CA LEU A 220 -8.36 11.29 -19.60
C LEU A 220 -8.57 12.80 -19.39
N SER A 221 -8.11 13.35 -18.27
CA SER A 221 -8.33 14.75 -17.90
C SER A 221 -7.21 15.69 -18.33
N GLY A 222 -6.01 15.17 -18.62
CA GLY A 222 -4.81 15.96 -18.86
C GLY A 222 -4.18 16.56 -17.60
N LEU A 223 -4.72 16.23 -16.42
CA LEU A 223 -4.18 16.64 -15.12
C LEU A 223 -3.08 15.68 -14.67
N SER A 224 -2.24 16.13 -13.74
CA SER A 224 -1.27 15.25 -13.07
C SER A 224 -1.98 14.22 -12.17
N THR A 225 -1.30 13.09 -11.92
CA THR A 225 -1.83 12.05 -11.02
C THR A 225 -2.08 12.56 -9.61
N GLU A 226 -1.25 13.49 -9.14
CA GLU A 226 -1.36 14.10 -7.80
C GLU A 226 -2.61 14.99 -7.68
N GLU A 227 -2.90 15.79 -8.72
CA GLU A 227 -4.12 16.61 -8.77
C GLU A 227 -5.37 15.73 -8.76
N VAL A 228 -5.37 14.64 -9.52
CA VAL A 228 -6.47 13.68 -9.55
C VAL A 228 -6.65 12.98 -8.21
N GLN A 229 -5.56 12.57 -7.56
CA GLN A 229 -5.60 11.97 -6.22
C GLN A 229 -6.21 12.93 -5.20
N THR A 230 -5.77 14.19 -5.21
CA THR A 230 -6.29 15.25 -4.35
C THR A 230 -7.79 15.46 -4.61
N GLY A 231 -8.18 15.59 -5.88
CA GLY A 231 -9.58 15.78 -6.28
C GLY A 231 -10.49 14.62 -5.86
N LEU A 232 -10.05 13.37 -6.03
CA LEU A 232 -10.79 12.19 -5.58
C LEU A 232 -10.92 12.14 -4.05
N THR A 233 -9.88 12.55 -3.32
CA THR A 233 -9.89 12.59 -1.85
C THR A 233 -10.89 13.64 -1.34
N VAL A 234 -10.88 14.83 -1.96
CA VAL A 234 -11.86 15.89 -1.73
C VAL A 234 -13.28 15.42 -2.05
N LEU A 235 -13.47 14.72 -3.17
CA LEU A 235 -14.77 14.20 -3.59
C LEU A 235 -15.35 13.20 -2.58
N ILE A 236 -14.54 12.27 -2.08
CA ILE A 236 -14.96 11.29 -1.07
C ILE A 236 -15.36 12.00 0.22
N ALA A 237 -14.54 12.95 0.68
CA ALA A 237 -14.86 13.74 1.88
C ALA A 237 -16.17 14.50 1.69
N PHE A 238 -16.37 15.12 0.52
CA PHE A 238 -17.59 15.87 0.25
C PHE A 238 -18.83 14.97 0.19
N LEU A 239 -18.71 13.77 -0.41
CA LEU A 239 -19.79 12.80 -0.49
C LEU A 239 -20.25 12.33 0.90
N VAL A 240 -19.30 11.98 1.77
CA VAL A 240 -19.60 11.52 3.14
C VAL A 240 -20.21 12.66 3.95
N GLU A 241 -19.63 13.84 3.89
CA GLU A 241 -20.02 14.95 4.75
C GLU A 241 -21.32 15.61 4.32
N LEU A 242 -21.52 15.83 3.02
CA LEU A 242 -22.78 16.35 2.51
C LEU A 242 -23.91 15.36 2.77
N GLY A 243 -23.64 14.07 2.55
CA GLY A 243 -24.58 12.98 2.79
C GLY A 243 -24.95 12.83 4.28
N ALA A 244 -24.00 12.88 5.19
CA ALA A 244 -24.25 12.84 6.63
C ALA A 244 -25.02 14.09 7.12
N SER A 245 -24.68 15.26 6.58
CA SER A 245 -25.28 16.53 6.98
C SER A 245 -26.72 16.70 6.50
N THR A 246 -27.00 16.35 5.24
CA THR A 246 -28.28 16.66 4.58
C THR A 246 -29.13 15.43 4.28
N GLY A 247 -28.55 14.22 4.40
CA GLY A 247 -29.20 12.96 4.01
C GLY A 247 -30.51 12.71 4.74
N PHE A 248 -30.56 12.96 6.06
CA PHE A 248 -31.82 12.84 6.81
C PHE A 248 -32.86 13.84 6.36
N TYR A 249 -32.47 15.10 6.11
CA TYR A 249 -33.39 16.14 5.65
C TYR A 249 -34.02 15.77 4.31
N VAL A 250 -33.20 15.29 3.38
CA VAL A 250 -33.66 14.83 2.06
C VAL A 250 -34.53 13.58 2.20
N ALA A 251 -34.09 12.58 2.97
CA ALA A 251 -34.82 11.31 3.12
C ALA A 251 -36.21 11.50 3.76
N PHE A 252 -36.32 12.34 4.80
CA PHE A 252 -37.61 12.61 5.44
C PHE A 252 -38.54 13.49 4.59
N SER A 253 -38.01 14.27 3.64
CA SER A 253 -38.88 15.01 2.70
C SER A 253 -39.74 14.06 1.86
N PHE A 254 -39.24 12.88 1.48
CA PHE A 254 -40.00 11.88 0.74
C PHE A 254 -40.95 11.06 1.62
N TRP A 255 -40.74 11.08 2.94
CA TRP A 255 -41.64 10.45 3.91
C TRP A 255 -42.91 11.28 4.16
N GLY A 256 -42.83 12.62 4.07
CA GLY A 256 -43.86 13.53 4.59
C GLY A 256 -44.72 14.33 3.60
N ILE A 257 -44.64 14.14 2.28
CA ILE A 257 -45.42 14.96 1.33
C ILE A 257 -46.74 14.27 0.96
N GLN A 258 -47.76 14.27 1.85
CA GLN A 258 -49.21 14.31 1.50
C GLN A 258 -50.18 13.89 2.63
N ASP A 259 -49.83 13.98 3.92
CA ASP A 259 -50.87 14.04 4.97
C ASP A 259 -51.52 15.43 5.06
N ARG A 260 -51.79 16.04 3.90
CA ARG A 260 -52.78 17.10 3.74
C ARG A 260 -53.80 16.65 2.72
N VAL A 261 -54.66 15.73 3.17
CA VAL A 261 -55.99 15.57 2.63
C VAL A 261 -56.90 16.42 3.52
N HIS A 262 -57.40 17.51 2.95
CA HIS A 262 -58.42 18.45 3.46
C HIS A 262 -58.04 19.38 4.62
#